data_AF-A0A7R9ZJF3-F1
#
_entry.id   AF-A0A7R9ZJF3-F1
#
_cell.length_a   1.000
_cell.length_b   1.000
_cell.length_c   1.000
_cell.angle_alpha   90.00
_cell.angle_beta   90.00
_cell.angle_gamma   90.00
#
_symmetry.space_group_name_H-M   'P 1'
#
loop_
_entity.id
_entity.type
_entity.pdbx_description
1 polymer ?
#
loop_
_entity_poly.entity_id
_entity_poly.type
_entity_poly.pdbx_seq_one_letter_code
_entity_poly.pdbx_strand_id
1 'polypeptide(L)'
;RNWIETSPTSKFQPEADRYHLYVAMACPWAHRTLMVRALKGLEDVITVTVVHPVWRKTKPDDVSDKHTGWVFGNPDAPPFKNTIGLGGPFPAAYEINQPDPHHEGTFSIR
;
A
#
# COMPACT_ATOMS: atom_id res chain seq x y z
N ARG A 1 -6.05 10.22 12.34
CA ARG A 1 -5.64 10.79 11.03
C ARG A 1 -4.44 11.69 11.31
N ASN A 2 -3.28 11.39 10.72
CA ASN A 2 -2.04 12.14 10.94
C ASN A 2 -1.64 12.89 9.66
N TRP A 3 -0.71 13.83 9.78
CA TRP A 3 -0.18 14.64 8.68
C TRP A 3 1.35 14.58 8.64
N ILE A 4 1.92 14.73 7.44
CA ILE A 4 3.35 14.94 7.23
C ILE A 4 3.56 16.46 7.13
N GLU A 5 4.40 17.01 8.00
CA GLU A 5 4.56 18.46 8.14
C GLU A 5 6.02 18.83 8.37
N THR A 6 6.43 20.03 7.91
CA THR A 6 7.80 20.56 8.08
C THR A 6 8.02 21.24 9.44
N SER A 7 7.03 21.25 10.33
CA SER A 7 7.18 21.83 11.67
C SER A 7 8.20 21.02 12.47
N PRO A 8 9.18 21.64 13.16
CA PRO A 8 10.21 20.92 13.91
C PRO A 8 9.68 19.95 14.98
N THR A 9 8.45 20.17 15.46
CA THR A 9 7.80 19.34 16.47
C THR A 9 6.87 18.28 15.89
N SER A 10 6.73 18.20 14.56
CA SER A 10 5.84 17.24 13.93
C SER A 10 6.37 15.81 14.05
N LYS A 11 5.44 14.88 14.32
CA LYS A 11 5.73 13.44 14.44
C LYS A 11 6.21 12.83 13.11
N PHE A 12 5.74 13.37 11.99
CA PHE A 12 6.02 12.85 10.65
C PHE A 12 6.67 13.95 9.80
N GLN A 13 8.01 13.93 9.73
CA GLN A 13 8.80 14.89 8.94
C GLN A 13 8.87 14.44 7.48
N PRO A 14 8.82 15.35 6.50
CA PRO A 14 9.02 14.99 5.10
C PRO A 14 10.49 14.62 4.86
N GLU A 15 10.71 13.36 4.49
CA GLU A 15 12.04 12.79 4.23
C GLU A 15 11.95 11.89 2.98
N ALA A 16 12.97 11.94 2.12
CA ALA A 16 13.10 11.03 0.99
C ALA A 16 13.24 9.59 1.50
N ASP A 17 12.67 8.64 0.76
CA ASP A 17 12.74 7.19 1.05
C ASP A 17 12.14 6.75 2.40
N ARG A 18 11.45 7.65 3.12
CA ARG A 18 10.78 7.34 4.40
C ARG A 18 9.35 6.85 4.23
N TYR A 19 8.66 7.30 3.18
CA TYR A 19 7.24 7.06 2.98
C TYR A 19 6.97 6.13 1.80
N HIS A 20 6.01 5.22 2.00
CA HIS A 20 5.60 4.24 1.01
C HIS A 20 4.09 4.29 0.81
N LEU A 21 3.64 4.21 -0.44
CA LEU A 21 2.22 4.16 -0.79
C LEU A 21 1.80 2.73 -1.17
N TYR A 22 0.80 2.21 -0.49
CA TYR A 22 0.04 1.05 -0.94
C TYR A 22 -1.13 1.53 -1.79
N VAL A 23 -1.29 1.02 -3.00
CA VAL A 23 -2.33 1.49 -3.95
C VAL A 23 -3.02 0.33 -4.66
N ALA A 24 -4.28 0.54 -5.07
CA ALA A 24 -4.99 -0.36 -5.99
C ALA A 24 -5.34 0.41 -7.26
N MET A 25 -4.96 -0.13 -8.44
CA MET A 25 -5.25 0.54 -9.71
C MET A 25 -6.74 0.67 -10.02
N ALA A 26 -7.57 -0.19 -9.44
CA ALA A 26 -9.03 -0.14 -9.57
C ALA A 26 -9.69 0.92 -8.66
N CYS A 27 -8.96 1.48 -7.67
CA CYS A 27 -9.55 2.37 -6.65
C CYS A 27 -9.42 3.84 -7.06
N PRO A 28 -10.53 4.58 -7.27
CA PRO A 28 -10.47 5.99 -7.65
C PRO A 28 -9.87 6.89 -6.55
N TRP A 29 -9.95 6.47 -5.29
CA TRP A 29 -9.36 7.20 -4.17
C TRP A 29 -7.84 7.09 -4.18
N ALA A 30 -7.32 5.86 -4.30
CA ALA A 30 -5.89 5.59 -4.44
C ALA A 30 -5.30 6.23 -5.71
N HIS A 31 -6.09 6.29 -6.80
CA HIS A 31 -5.63 6.89 -8.04
C HIS A 31 -5.30 8.37 -7.89
N ARG A 32 -5.98 9.12 -7.00
CA ARG A 32 -5.66 10.53 -6.74
C ARG A 32 -4.25 10.71 -6.19
N THR A 33 -3.80 9.82 -5.31
CA THR A 33 -2.45 9.91 -4.72
C THR A 33 -1.38 9.64 -5.78
N LEU A 34 -1.64 8.69 -6.69
CA LEU A 34 -0.77 8.42 -7.84
C LEU A 34 -0.67 9.60 -8.82
N MET A 35 -1.80 10.24 -9.12
CA MET A 35 -1.81 11.44 -9.97
C MET A 35 -0.96 12.57 -9.35
N VAL A 36 -1.16 12.86 -8.06
CA VAL A 36 -0.41 13.92 -7.38
C VAL A 36 1.08 13.57 -7.30
N ARG A 37 1.41 12.30 -7.03
CA ARG A 37 2.81 11.82 -7.02
C ARG A 37 3.50 12.13 -8.35
N ALA A 38 2.87 11.80 -9.47
CA ALA A 38 3.44 12.05 -10.80
C ALA A 38 3.51 13.55 -11.13
N LEU A 39 2.44 14.31 -10.85
CA LEU A 39 2.40 15.75 -11.11
C LEU A 39 3.43 16.54 -10.27
N LYS A 40 3.87 15.99 -9.14
CA LYS A 40 4.85 16.61 -8.24
C LYS A 40 6.27 16.06 -8.41
N GLY A 41 6.50 15.11 -9.32
CA GLY A 41 7.83 14.53 -9.51
C GLY A 41 8.32 13.75 -8.28
N LEU A 42 7.40 13.13 -7.52
CA LEU A 42 7.73 12.44 -6.27
C LEU A 42 8.04 10.95 -6.49
N GLU A 43 8.22 10.52 -7.74
CA GLU A 43 8.38 9.12 -8.07
C GLU A 43 9.63 8.47 -7.48
N ASP A 44 10.70 9.25 -7.41
CA ASP A 44 12.00 8.77 -6.91
C ASP A 44 12.10 8.77 -5.38
N VAL A 45 11.19 9.46 -4.69
CA VAL A 45 11.26 9.65 -3.22
C VAL A 45 10.14 8.96 -2.45
N ILE A 46 9.01 8.68 -3.10
CA ILE A 46 7.88 7.94 -2.52
C ILE A 46 7.69 6.66 -3.32
N THR A 47 8.04 5.53 -2.71
CA THR A 47 7.90 4.21 -3.32
C THR A 47 6.43 3.74 -3.29
N VAL A 48 6.07 2.86 -4.22
CA VAL A 48 4.68 2.40 -4.40
C VAL A 48 4.64 0.88 -4.53
N THR A 49 3.72 0.25 -3.81
CA THR A 49 3.31 -1.15 -4.02
C THR A 49 1.87 -1.19 -4.49
N VAL A 50 1.63 -1.92 -5.59
CA VAL A 50 0.30 -2.10 -6.17
C VAL A 50 -0.30 -3.43 -5.71
N VAL A 51 -1.48 -3.38 -5.10
CA VAL A 51 -2.23 -4.58 -4.69
C VAL A 51 -3.05 -5.18 -5.83
N HIS A 52 -3.52 -6.40 -5.65
CA HIS A 52 -4.37 -7.10 -6.60
C HIS A 52 -5.66 -6.30 -6.87
N PRO A 53 -6.10 -6.15 -8.14
CA PRO A 53 -7.23 -5.28 -8.51
C PRO A 53 -8.59 -5.81 -8.04
N VAL A 54 -8.68 -7.09 -7.71
CA VAL A 54 -9.90 -7.75 -7.22
C VAL A 54 -9.68 -8.20 -5.78
N TRP A 55 -10.68 -8.01 -4.92
CA TRP A 55 -10.66 -8.51 -3.55
C TRP A 55 -10.59 -10.03 -3.51
N ARG A 56 -9.81 -10.58 -2.58
CA ARG A 56 -9.68 -12.02 -2.35
C ARG A 56 -9.69 -12.33 -0.85
N LYS A 57 -9.72 -13.61 -0.50
CA LYS A 57 -9.49 -14.07 0.88
C LYS A 57 -8.11 -13.60 1.35
N THR A 58 -8.05 -13.05 2.55
CA THR A 58 -6.80 -12.57 3.14
C THR A 58 -5.88 -13.69 3.59
N LYS A 59 -6.46 -14.81 4.05
CA LYS A 59 -5.76 -16.05 4.38
C LYS A 59 -6.36 -17.17 3.53
N PRO A 60 -5.83 -17.41 2.32
CA PRO A 60 -6.41 -18.39 1.41
C PRO A 60 -6.39 -19.83 1.98
N ASP A 61 -5.38 -20.15 2.79
CA ASP A 61 -5.20 -21.49 3.38
C ASP A 61 -5.99 -21.70 4.67
N ASP A 62 -6.57 -20.64 5.26
CA ASP A 62 -7.37 -20.72 6.47
C ASP A 62 -8.87 -20.83 6.12
N VAL A 63 -9.42 -22.03 6.29
CA VAL A 63 -10.84 -22.30 6.01
C VAL A 63 -11.76 -21.49 6.93
N SER A 64 -11.29 -21.11 8.12
CA SER A 64 -12.04 -20.27 9.05
C SER A 64 -12.03 -18.79 8.69
N ASP A 65 -11.12 -18.38 7.78
CA ASP A 65 -11.07 -17.01 7.30
C ASP A 65 -12.27 -16.68 6.41
N LYS A 66 -13.12 -15.82 6.96
CA LYS A 66 -14.27 -15.21 6.28
C LYS A 66 -13.95 -13.83 5.72
N HIS A 67 -12.76 -13.28 6.01
CA HIS A 67 -12.39 -11.96 5.60
C HIS A 67 -11.96 -11.92 4.12
N THR A 68 -12.43 -10.91 3.42
CA THR A 68 -12.02 -10.60 2.05
C THR A 68 -11.62 -9.14 1.96
N GLY A 69 -10.59 -8.85 1.19
CA GLY A 69 -10.05 -7.51 1.07
C GLY A 69 -8.98 -7.38 0.01
N TRP A 70 -8.25 -6.27 0.07
CA TRP A 70 -7.08 -6.05 -0.76
C TRP A 70 -5.98 -7.05 -0.39
N VAL A 71 -5.54 -7.82 -1.37
CA VAL A 71 -4.43 -8.76 -1.21
C VAL A 71 -3.28 -8.35 -2.13
N PHE A 72 -2.06 -8.70 -1.76
CA PHE A 72 -0.92 -8.57 -2.64
C PHE A 72 -0.94 -9.67 -3.72
N GLY A 73 -0.07 -9.55 -4.72
CA GLY A 73 0.05 -10.58 -5.76
C GLY A 73 0.43 -11.95 -5.18
N ASN A 74 0.34 -12.98 -6.02
CA ASN A 74 0.76 -14.33 -5.64
C ASN A 74 2.24 -14.34 -5.19
N PRO A 75 2.59 -14.82 -3.97
CA PRO A 75 3.96 -14.99 -3.48
C PRO A 75 4.92 -15.62 -4.49
N ASP A 76 4.42 -16.61 -5.24
CA ASP A 76 5.20 -17.42 -6.16
C ASP A 76 5.20 -16.89 -7.60
N ALA A 77 4.45 -15.81 -7.86
CA ALA A 77 4.43 -15.20 -9.18
C ALA A 77 5.60 -14.21 -9.35
N PRO A 78 6.15 -14.08 -10.57
CA PRO A 78 7.16 -13.06 -10.84
C PRO A 78 6.61 -11.66 -10.49
N PRO A 79 7.43 -10.75 -9.93
CA PRO A 79 7.00 -9.39 -9.62
C PRO A 79 6.43 -8.74 -10.88
N PHE A 80 5.19 -8.26 -10.81
CA PHE A 80 4.60 -7.49 -11.90
C PHE A 80 5.22 -6.10 -11.88
N LYS A 81 6.23 -5.87 -12.73
CA LYS A 81 6.74 -4.52 -12.96
C LYS A 81 5.76 -3.79 -13.88
N ASN A 82 5.00 -2.85 -13.34
CA ASN A 82 4.27 -1.90 -14.19
C ASN A 82 5.05 -0.58 -14.25
N THR A 83 4.64 0.32 -15.14
CA THR A 83 5.30 1.63 -15.35
C THR A 83 5.31 2.54 -14.11
N ILE A 84 4.62 2.17 -13.02
CA ILE A 84 4.36 3.00 -11.85
C ILE A 84 4.78 2.37 -10.51
N GLY A 85 5.27 1.12 -10.51
CA GLY A 85 5.68 0.44 -9.28
C GLY A 85 5.85 -1.08 -9.39
N LEU A 86 6.29 -1.68 -8.28
CA LEU A 86 6.40 -3.12 -8.10
C LEU A 86 5.04 -3.68 -7.67
N GLY A 87 4.40 -4.45 -8.54
CA GLY A 87 3.33 -5.39 -8.18
C GLY A 87 3.98 -6.63 -7.59
N GLY A 88 4.39 -6.54 -6.33
CA GLY A 88 5.15 -7.58 -5.65
C GLY A 88 4.29 -8.61 -4.92
N PRO A 89 4.77 -9.85 -4.80
CA PRO A 89 4.20 -10.88 -3.95
C PRO A 89 4.06 -10.48 -2.47
N PHE A 90 3.19 -11.17 -1.74
CA PHE A 90 3.25 -11.23 -0.27
C PHE A 90 4.55 -11.93 0.17
N PRO A 91 5.20 -11.54 1.29
CA PRO A 91 4.76 -10.54 2.26
C PRO A 91 4.90 -9.12 1.72
N ALA A 92 4.14 -8.20 2.33
CA ALA A 92 4.28 -6.77 2.10
C ALA A 92 5.78 -6.42 2.01
N ALA A 93 6.15 -5.45 1.17
CA ALA A 93 7.53 -5.03 0.92
C ALA A 93 8.39 -4.74 2.18
N TYR A 94 7.81 -4.81 3.38
CA TYR A 94 8.46 -4.72 4.68
C TYR A 94 7.83 -5.75 5.65
N GLU A 95 8.63 -6.69 6.16
CA GLU A 95 8.21 -7.70 7.17
C GLU A 95 7.64 -7.09 8.47
N ILE A 96 7.91 -5.80 8.69
CA ILE A 96 7.46 -5.00 9.84
C ILE A 96 6.04 -4.45 9.72
N ASN A 97 5.40 -4.52 8.54
CA ASN A 97 4.03 -4.02 8.35
C ASN A 97 3.01 -5.07 8.80
N GLN A 98 2.95 -5.29 10.11
CA GLN A 98 1.86 -6.02 10.74
C GLN A 98 0.64 -5.10 10.80
N PRO A 99 -0.56 -5.57 10.41
CA PRO A 99 -1.79 -4.80 10.62
C PRO A 99 -1.95 -4.51 12.11
N ASP A 100 -2.46 -3.32 12.44
CA ASP A 100 -2.77 -2.94 13.82
C ASP A 100 -3.71 -4.00 14.44
N PRO A 101 -3.29 -4.69 15.51
CA PRO A 101 -4.07 -5.76 16.12
C PRO A 101 -5.38 -5.27 16.75
N HIS A 102 -5.55 -3.96 16.94
CA HIS A 102 -6.74 -3.34 17.53
C HIS A 102 -7.67 -2.68 16.51
N HIS A 103 -7.33 -2.72 15.21
CA HIS A 103 -8.16 -2.09 14.18
C HIS A 103 -9.34 -2.98 13.78
N GLU A 104 -10.54 -2.59 14.20
CA GLU A 104 -11.80 -3.28 13.86
C GLU A 104 -12.48 -2.75 12.58
N GLY A 105 -11.93 -1.70 11.97
CA GLY A 105 -12.51 -1.05 10.80
C GLY A 105 -12.14 -1.73 9.46
N THR A 106 -12.62 -1.18 8.35
CA THR A 106 -12.24 -1.67 7.01
C THR A 106 -10.78 -1.34 6.68
N PHE A 107 -10.02 -2.36 6.28
CA PHE A 107 -8.71 -2.19 5.64
C PHE A 107 -8.91 -1.62 4.24
N SER A 108 -8.77 -0.30 4.11
CA SER A 108 -9.02 0.45 2.88
C SER A 108 -7.73 1.07 2.35
N ILE A 109 -7.63 1.16 1.02
CA ILE A 109 -6.57 1.88 0.33
C ILE A 109 -7.16 3.22 -0.13
N ARG A 110 -6.72 4.30 0.50
CA ARG A 110 -7.20 5.68 0.31
C ARG A 110 -6.13 6.70 0.64
#